data_AF-A0AAW2LIB9-F1
#
_entry.id   AF-A0AAW2LIB9-F1
#
_cell.length_a   1.000
_cell.length_b   1.000
_cell.length_c   1.000
_cell.angle_alpha   90.00
_cell.angle_beta   90.00
_cell.angle_gamma   90.00
#
_symmetry.space_group_name_H-M   'P 1'
#
loop_
_entity.id
_entity.type
_entity.pdbx_description
1 polymer ?
#
loop_
_entity_poly.entity_id
_entity_poly.type
_entity_poly.pdbx_seq_one_letter_code
_entity_poly.pdbx_strand_id
1 'polypeptide(L)'
;MVVEEGETPRSPEAKLGMQVEDLWDVQEPQLSPTEKLNACFEIIEIRSDTSLADAVKLLARHKILSVPVVDVEAAEDATWIDRYIGVVEFAGIVVWILHQSEKMEGSSAFDFALNGSDHDVGPAVAAAAGGISSPRFRSMHPDSPTATCGKFFETLTSSDFYKNTKVGDISGSFRWAPFLALQKSNSFLTMLLLLSKYRMKSVPVIDLGDAKN
;
A
#
# COMPACT_ATOMS: atom_id res chain seq x y z
N MET A 1 29.86 -47.27 18.42
CA MET A 1 29.81 -45.81 18.25
C MET A 1 29.07 -45.54 16.96
N VAL A 2 27.82 -45.08 17.05
CA VAL A 2 27.04 -44.67 15.88
C VAL A 2 27.27 -43.17 15.74
N VAL A 3 27.78 -42.77 14.57
CA VAL A 3 27.94 -41.38 14.19
C VAL A 3 26.56 -40.93 13.69
N GLU A 4 25.93 -39.98 14.38
CA GLU A 4 24.74 -39.32 13.85
C GLU A 4 25.12 -38.50 12.62
N GLU A 5 24.59 -38.90 11.47
CA GLU A 5 24.62 -38.10 10.25
C GLU A 5 23.71 -36.89 10.46
N GLY A 6 24.30 -35.68 10.50
CA GLY A 6 23.54 -34.44 10.50
C GLY A 6 22.68 -34.36 9.24
N GLU A 7 21.36 -34.20 9.43
CA GLU A 7 20.40 -34.11 8.33
C GLU A 7 20.74 -32.94 7.40
N THR A 8 21.10 -33.25 6.16
CA THR A 8 21.23 -32.23 5.11
C THR A 8 19.84 -31.68 4.75
N PRO A 9 19.64 -30.34 4.70
CA PRO A 9 18.33 -29.75 4.46
C PRO A 9 17.76 -30.18 3.10
N ARG A 10 16.53 -30.70 3.12
CA ARG A 10 15.85 -31.30 1.96
C ARG A 10 15.36 -30.28 0.91
N SER A 11 15.42 -28.99 1.21
CA SER A 11 14.97 -27.93 0.29
C SER A 11 15.74 -26.62 0.50
N PRO A 12 15.76 -25.73 -0.51
CA PRO A 12 16.38 -24.40 -0.38
C PRO A 12 15.73 -23.55 0.72
N GLU A 13 14.43 -23.72 0.99
CA GLU A 13 13.73 -23.07 2.11
C GLU A 13 14.15 -23.64 3.46
N ALA A 14 14.35 -24.96 3.56
CA ALA A 14 14.85 -25.61 4.78
C ALA A 14 16.28 -25.16 5.11
N LYS A 15 17.11 -24.92 4.08
CA LYS A 15 18.45 -24.36 4.26
C LYS A 15 18.41 -22.93 4.80
N LEU A 16 17.44 -22.13 4.36
CA LEU A 16 17.17 -20.79 4.87
C LEU A 16 16.68 -20.84 6.33
N GLY A 17 15.78 -21.77 6.65
CA GLY A 17 15.31 -22.02 8.02
C GLY A 17 16.45 -22.39 8.97
N MET A 18 17.32 -23.33 8.58
CA MET A 18 18.50 -23.70 9.37
C MET A 18 19.49 -22.55 9.52
N GLN A 19 19.71 -21.74 8.48
CA GLN A 19 20.56 -20.56 8.58
C GLN A 19 20.00 -19.52 9.55
N VAL A 20 18.67 -19.35 9.60
CA VAL A 20 18.00 -18.47 10.56
C VAL A 20 18.13 -19.01 11.99
N GLU A 21 17.98 -20.34 12.18
CA GLU A 21 18.21 -20.99 13.48
C GLU A 21 19.66 -20.84 13.96
N ASP A 22 20.65 -21.09 13.10
CA ASP A 22 22.07 -20.90 13.42
C ASP A 22 22.38 -19.43 13.77
N LEU A 23 21.82 -18.47 13.03
CA LEU A 23 21.94 -17.04 13.34
C LEU A 23 21.26 -16.65 14.66
N TRP A 24 20.20 -17.37 15.05
CA TRP A 24 19.47 -17.17 16.30
C TRP A 24 20.28 -17.62 17.52
N ASP A 25 21.05 -18.69 17.37
CA ASP A 25 21.88 -19.31 18.40
C ASP A 25 23.23 -18.59 18.60
N VAL A 26 23.77 -17.93 17.57
CA VAL A 26 25.09 -17.27 17.62
C VAL A 26 25.06 -15.86 18.24
N GLN A 27 23.89 -15.20 18.34
CA GLN A 27 23.80 -13.86 18.96
C GLN A 27 23.65 -13.91 20.49
N GLU A 28 24.72 -13.42 21.16
CA GLU A 28 24.87 -13.17 22.60
C GLU A 28 23.63 -12.56 23.31
N PRO A 29 23.50 -12.72 24.65
CA PRO A 29 22.24 -12.67 25.39
C PRO A 29 21.74 -11.24 25.66
N GLN A 30 21.38 -10.49 24.61
CA GLN A 30 20.92 -9.10 24.76
C GLN A 30 19.40 -8.94 24.66
N LEU A 31 18.65 -9.94 24.18
CA LEU A 31 17.20 -9.86 24.01
C LEU A 31 16.55 -11.23 24.27
N SER A 32 15.40 -11.23 24.96
CA SER A 32 14.55 -12.41 25.09
C SER A 32 14.05 -12.90 23.71
N PRO A 33 13.62 -14.17 23.57
CA PRO A 33 13.10 -14.66 22.29
C PRO A 33 11.99 -13.80 21.69
N THR A 34 11.12 -13.23 22.54
CA THR A 34 10.07 -12.30 22.12
C THR A 34 10.62 -10.96 21.65
N GLU A 35 11.64 -10.42 22.31
CA GLU A 35 12.31 -9.20 21.88
C GLU A 35 13.12 -9.40 20.60
N LYS A 36 13.74 -10.57 20.41
CA LYS A 36 14.37 -10.97 19.14
C LYS A 36 13.34 -11.02 18.00
N LEU A 37 12.18 -11.66 18.23
CA LEU A 37 11.07 -11.66 17.27
C LEU A 37 10.61 -10.24 16.96
N ASN A 38 10.34 -9.43 17.99
CA ASN A 38 9.88 -8.06 17.82
C ASN A 38 10.92 -7.18 17.10
N ALA A 39 12.22 -7.40 17.30
CA ALA A 39 13.28 -6.70 16.59
C ALA A 39 13.30 -7.03 15.08
N CYS A 40 12.75 -8.18 14.67
CA CYS A 40 12.54 -8.50 13.26
C CYS A 40 11.33 -7.78 12.64
N PHE A 41 10.48 -7.13 13.44
CA PHE A 41 9.26 -6.45 12.98
C PHE A 41 9.39 -4.94 13.18
N GLU A 42 10.03 -4.26 12.22
CA GLU A 42 10.02 -2.80 12.14
C GLU A 42 8.64 -2.32 11.67
N ILE A 43 7.98 -1.50 12.50
CA ILE A 43 6.74 -0.82 12.11
C ILE A 43 7.13 0.40 11.30
N ILE A 44 6.66 0.42 10.05
CA ILE A 44 6.87 1.54 9.14
C ILE A 44 5.57 2.35 9.10
N GLU A 45 5.72 3.67 9.04
CA GLU A 45 4.61 4.62 8.94
C GLU A 45 4.91 5.60 7.82
N ILE A 46 3.85 6.16 7.21
CA ILE A 46 3.98 7.19 6.17
C ILE A 46 3.36 8.48 6.69
N ARG A 47 4.05 9.61 6.50
CA ARG A 47 3.50 10.94 6.81
C ARG A 47 2.47 11.36 5.76
N SER A 48 1.42 12.05 6.18
CA SER A 48 0.36 12.52 5.26
C SER A 48 0.87 13.51 4.19
N ASP A 49 1.98 14.21 4.43
CA ASP A 49 2.64 15.08 3.45
C ASP A 49 3.57 14.37 2.46
N THR A 50 3.79 13.06 2.62
CA THR A 50 4.61 12.25 1.71
C THR A 50 3.97 12.18 0.33
N SER A 51 4.75 12.30 -0.74
CA SER A 51 4.26 12.13 -2.11
C SER A 51 3.81 10.69 -2.37
N LEU A 52 2.88 10.47 -3.31
CA LEU A 52 2.53 9.12 -3.76
C LEU A 52 3.76 8.37 -4.33
N ALA A 53 4.63 9.08 -5.02
CA ALA A 53 5.87 8.52 -5.55
C ALA A 53 6.78 7.94 -4.45
N ASP A 54 7.00 8.72 -3.40
CA ASP A 54 7.83 8.29 -2.26
C ASP A 54 7.13 7.23 -1.43
N ALA A 55 5.80 7.32 -1.28
CA ALA A 55 5.01 6.32 -0.56
C ALA A 55 5.09 4.95 -1.24
N VAL A 56 4.85 4.87 -2.56
CA VAL A 56 4.97 3.61 -3.32
C VAL A 56 6.39 3.07 -3.26
N LYS A 57 7.40 3.93 -3.34
CA LYS A 57 8.81 3.55 -3.22
C LYS A 57 9.13 2.96 -1.86
N LEU A 58 8.58 3.53 -0.79
CA LEU A 58 8.74 3.05 0.59
C LEU A 58 8.04 1.70 0.77
N LEU A 59 6.79 1.57 0.31
CA LEU A 59 6.06 0.29 0.32
C LEU A 59 6.84 -0.81 -0.40
N ALA A 60 7.38 -0.52 -1.59
CA ALA A 60 8.14 -1.46 -2.39
C ALA A 60 9.47 -1.86 -1.73
N ARG A 61 10.23 -0.90 -1.19
CA ARG A 61 11.51 -1.16 -0.50
C ARG A 61 11.35 -2.09 0.69
N HIS A 62 10.31 -1.88 1.48
CA HIS A 62 10.03 -2.68 2.66
C HIS A 62 9.14 -3.89 2.40
N LYS A 63 8.74 -4.13 1.14
CA LYS A 63 7.89 -5.26 0.72
C LYS A 63 6.56 -5.34 1.49
N ILE A 64 6.00 -4.19 1.82
CA ILE A 64 4.72 -4.06 2.52
C ILE A 64 3.63 -3.55 1.58
N LEU A 65 2.40 -4.00 1.81
CA LEU A 65 1.24 -3.66 0.95
C LEU A 65 0.31 -2.63 1.59
N SER A 66 0.45 -2.39 2.89
CA SER A 66 -0.40 -1.50 3.67
C SER A 66 0.40 -0.86 4.79
N VAL A 67 0.13 0.39 5.10
CA VAL A 67 0.90 1.13 6.10
C VAL A 67 0.03 2.20 6.79
N PRO A 68 0.19 2.41 8.11
CA PRO A 68 -0.43 3.54 8.81
C PRO A 68 0.00 4.88 8.21
N VAL A 69 -0.93 5.83 8.17
CA VAL A 69 -0.66 7.21 7.75
C VAL A 69 -0.78 8.15 8.94
N VAL A 70 0.34 8.80 9.27
CA VAL A 70 0.45 9.80 10.33
C VAL A 70 0.00 11.15 9.81
N ASP A 71 -0.88 11.82 10.54
CA ASP A 71 -1.25 13.19 10.27
C ASP A 71 -0.14 14.14 10.73
N VAL A 72 0.39 14.92 9.79
CA VAL A 72 1.41 15.93 10.05
C VAL A 72 0.83 17.19 10.68
N GLU A 73 -0.47 17.41 10.57
CA GLU A 73 -1.17 18.55 11.17
C GLU A 73 -1.63 18.25 12.61
N ALA A 74 -1.51 17.00 13.07
CA ALA A 74 -1.81 16.63 14.45
C ALA A 74 -0.77 17.24 15.41
N ALA A 75 -1.23 17.63 16.60
CA ALA A 75 -0.35 18.11 17.66
C ALA A 75 0.65 17.03 18.10
N GLU A 76 1.83 17.43 18.60
CA GLU A 76 2.86 16.47 19.04
C GLU A 76 2.40 15.59 20.22
N ASP A 77 1.52 16.13 21.07
CA ASP A 77 0.89 15.46 22.20
C ASP A 77 -0.48 14.84 21.85
N ALA A 78 -0.84 14.83 20.55
CA ALA A 78 -2.09 14.27 20.09
C ALA A 78 -2.21 12.79 20.48
N THR A 79 -3.43 12.42 20.87
CA THR A 79 -3.75 11.02 21.11
C THR A 79 -3.60 10.24 19.80
N TRP A 80 -3.41 8.92 19.90
CA TRP A 80 -3.23 8.09 18.70
C TRP A 80 -4.39 8.21 17.69
N ILE A 81 -5.61 8.50 18.15
CA ILE A 81 -6.79 8.58 17.26
C ILE A 81 -6.71 9.79 16.34
N ASP A 82 -6.11 10.87 16.83
CA ASP A 82 -5.91 12.12 16.10
C ASP A 82 -4.59 12.07 15.31
N ARG A 83 -3.62 11.28 15.78
CA ARG A 83 -2.33 11.10 15.12
C ARG A 83 -2.41 10.34 13.80
N TYR A 84 -3.33 9.37 13.67
CA TYR A 84 -3.40 8.52 12.46
C TYR A 84 -4.68 8.74 11.67
N ILE A 85 -4.54 9.18 10.41
CA ILE A 85 -5.68 9.43 9.50
C ILE A 85 -6.31 8.10 9.03
N GLY A 86 -5.51 7.04 8.97
CA GLY A 86 -5.96 5.75 8.45
C GLY A 86 -4.82 4.83 8.04
N VAL A 87 -5.18 3.78 7.30
CA VAL A 87 -4.23 2.87 6.65
C VAL A 87 -4.37 3.00 5.14
N VAL A 88 -3.25 3.25 4.47
CA VAL A 88 -3.18 3.27 3.01
C VAL A 88 -2.71 1.91 2.49
N GLU A 89 -3.42 1.35 1.50
CA GLU A 89 -3.00 0.14 0.76
C GLU A 89 -2.40 0.54 -0.59
N PHE A 90 -1.37 -0.16 -1.06
CA PHE A 90 -0.82 0.00 -2.42
C PHE A 90 -1.92 -0.09 -3.49
N ALA A 91 -2.84 -1.06 -3.34
CA ALA A 91 -3.99 -1.21 -4.22
C ALA A 91 -4.91 0.02 -4.20
N GLY A 92 -5.06 0.69 -3.06
CA GLY A 92 -5.83 1.93 -2.94
C GLY A 92 -5.20 3.07 -3.73
N ILE A 93 -3.87 3.23 -3.64
CA ILE A 93 -3.11 4.21 -4.43
C ILE A 93 -3.30 3.95 -5.93
N VAL A 94 -3.12 2.70 -6.38
CA VAL A 94 -3.27 2.35 -7.80
C VAL A 94 -4.69 2.61 -8.30
N VAL A 95 -5.71 2.18 -7.55
CA VAL A 95 -7.12 2.39 -7.92
C VAL A 95 -7.45 3.88 -7.97
N TRP A 96 -6.97 4.66 -7.00
CA TRP A 96 -7.17 6.10 -7.00
C TRP A 96 -6.55 6.76 -8.24
N ILE A 97 -5.31 6.42 -8.58
CA ILE A 97 -4.63 6.96 -9.77
C ILE A 97 -5.42 6.64 -11.04
N LEU A 98 -5.85 5.38 -11.21
CA LEU A 98 -6.64 4.95 -12.37
C LEU A 98 -7.95 5.75 -12.45
N HIS A 99 -8.65 5.92 -11.33
CA HIS A 99 -9.87 6.72 -11.27
C HIS A 99 -9.66 8.18 -11.65
N GLN A 100 -8.53 8.78 -11.27
CA GLN A 100 -8.23 10.16 -11.66
C GLN A 100 -7.88 10.28 -13.15
N SER A 101 -7.24 9.26 -13.74
CA SER A 101 -7.00 9.26 -15.20
C SER A 101 -8.30 9.26 -16.00
N GLU A 102 -9.34 8.52 -15.57
CA GLU A 102 -10.65 8.51 -16.23
C GLU A 102 -11.37 9.87 -16.12
N LYS A 103 -11.22 10.57 -15.00
CA LYS A 103 -11.79 11.93 -14.84
C LYS A 103 -11.09 12.96 -15.72
N MET A 104 -9.80 12.79 -15.95
CA MET A 104 -8.99 13.69 -16.75
C MET A 104 -9.16 13.47 -18.26
N GLU A 105 -9.74 12.37 -18.72
CA GLU A 105 -10.18 12.21 -20.12
C GLU A 105 -11.46 13.01 -20.45
N GLY A 106 -12.21 13.47 -19.43
CA GLY A 106 -13.38 14.35 -19.59
C GLY A 106 -13.06 15.85 -19.58
N SER A 107 -11.83 16.23 -19.24
CA SER A 107 -11.33 17.60 -19.23
C SER A 107 -10.05 17.60 -20.05
N SER A 108 -9.96 18.40 -21.11
CA SER A 108 -8.89 18.44 -22.13
C SER A 108 -7.44 18.65 -21.62
N ALA A 109 -7.16 18.49 -20.33
CA ALA A 109 -5.84 18.57 -19.70
C ALA A 109 -5.01 17.28 -19.82
N PHE A 110 -5.61 16.07 -19.90
CA PHE A 110 -4.81 14.82 -20.05
C PHE A 110 -4.30 14.62 -21.49
N ASP A 111 -5.01 15.16 -22.47
CA ASP A 111 -4.55 15.19 -23.87
C ASP A 111 -3.23 15.96 -24.02
N PHE A 112 -2.98 16.99 -23.21
CA PHE A 112 -1.73 17.76 -23.27
C PHE A 112 -0.50 17.00 -22.73
N ALA A 113 -0.69 16.05 -21.82
CA ALA A 113 0.40 15.23 -21.29
C ALA A 113 0.77 14.07 -22.24
N LEU A 114 -0.13 13.69 -23.15
CA LEU A 114 0.04 12.58 -24.08
C LEU A 114 0.27 13.00 -25.54
N ASN A 115 -0.14 14.21 -25.95
CA ASN A 115 0.09 14.72 -27.31
C ASN A 115 1.47 15.38 -27.44
N GLY A 116 2.50 14.55 -27.36
CA GLY A 116 3.70 14.75 -28.15
C GLY A 116 3.46 14.24 -29.56
N SER A 117 3.23 15.16 -30.50
CA SER A 117 3.19 15.03 -31.97
C SER A 117 1.93 14.46 -32.67
N ASP A 118 1.33 15.38 -33.45
CA ASP A 118 0.61 15.30 -34.74
C ASP A 118 -0.76 14.61 -34.93
N HIS A 119 -1.72 15.51 -35.23
CA HIS A 119 -2.81 15.50 -36.22
C HIS A 119 -4.17 14.81 -35.96
N ASP A 120 -5.18 15.65 -36.17
CA ASP A 120 -6.49 15.41 -36.82
C ASP A 120 -7.76 15.07 -35.99
N VAL A 121 -8.59 16.12 -35.87
CA VAL A 121 -10.06 16.23 -35.88
C VAL A 121 -10.90 15.08 -35.28
N GLY A 122 -11.58 15.38 -34.17
CA GLY A 122 -12.29 14.43 -33.32
C GLY A 122 -13.61 13.83 -33.85
N PRO A 123 -14.01 12.62 -33.37
CA PRO A 123 -15.25 11.94 -33.76
C PRO A 123 -16.42 12.12 -32.77
N ALA A 124 -16.30 13.02 -31.78
CA ALA A 124 -17.25 13.10 -30.66
C ALA A 124 -18.67 13.57 -31.02
N VAL A 125 -18.89 14.17 -32.19
CA VAL A 125 -20.22 14.66 -32.60
C VAL A 125 -21.11 13.53 -33.16
N ALA A 126 -20.55 12.37 -33.51
CA ALA A 126 -21.31 11.28 -34.13
C ALA A 126 -21.90 10.24 -33.16
N ALA A 127 -21.45 10.20 -31.90
CA ALA A 127 -21.76 9.08 -30.98
C ALA A 127 -23.03 9.25 -30.12
N ALA A 128 -23.76 10.36 -30.24
CA ALA A 128 -24.92 10.67 -29.38
C ALA A 128 -26.24 9.95 -29.76
N ALA A 129 -26.25 9.06 -30.77
CA ALA A 129 -27.50 8.52 -31.33
C ALA A 129 -27.91 7.12 -30.83
N GLY A 130 -27.16 6.45 -29.95
CA GLY A 130 -27.46 5.07 -29.55
C GLY A 130 -27.31 4.85 -28.06
N GLY A 131 -28.42 4.96 -27.32
CA GLY A 131 -28.48 4.69 -25.89
C GLY A 131 -28.10 3.26 -25.51
N ILE A 132 -27.84 3.09 -24.20
CA ILE A 132 -27.58 1.87 -23.39
C ILE A 132 -26.22 1.17 -23.52
N SER A 133 -25.28 1.50 -22.61
CA SER A 133 -24.52 0.53 -21.81
C SER A 133 -23.63 1.21 -20.76
N SER A 134 -23.49 0.55 -19.61
CA SER A 134 -22.56 0.86 -18.51
C SER A 134 -21.16 1.28 -19.00
N PRO A 135 -20.40 2.10 -18.24
CA PRO A 135 -19.03 2.46 -18.60
C PRO A 135 -18.11 1.25 -18.42
N ARG A 136 -18.19 0.30 -19.35
CA ARG A 136 -17.06 -0.55 -19.68
C ARG A 136 -16.10 0.32 -20.45
N PHE A 137 -14.91 0.48 -19.90
CA PHE A 137 -13.67 0.82 -20.58
C PHE A 137 -13.78 0.56 -22.08
N ARG A 138 -14.04 1.61 -22.86
CA ARG A 138 -14.08 1.53 -24.32
C ARG A 138 -12.62 1.50 -24.76
N SER A 139 -12.05 0.31 -24.80
CA SER A 139 -10.74 0.10 -25.42
C SER A 139 -10.76 0.71 -26.81
N MET A 140 -9.87 1.66 -27.08
CA MET A 140 -9.52 2.00 -28.45
C MET A 140 -9.01 0.73 -29.14
N HIS A 141 -9.61 0.42 -30.28
CA HIS A 141 -9.50 -0.81 -31.08
C HIS A 141 -8.22 -0.81 -31.96
N PRO A 142 -7.80 -1.94 -32.57
CA PRO A 142 -7.41 -3.27 -32.09
C PRO A 142 -5.87 -3.46 -32.36
N ASP A 143 -5.35 -4.69 -32.36
CA ASP A 143 -3.98 -5.02 -32.82
C ASP A 143 -2.82 -4.72 -31.85
N SER A 144 -3.02 -4.94 -30.55
CA SER A 144 -2.06 -5.70 -29.72
C SER A 144 -2.45 -5.61 -28.23
N PRO A 145 -2.65 -6.73 -27.52
CA PRO A 145 -2.85 -6.74 -26.07
C PRO A 145 -1.61 -6.29 -25.26
N THR A 146 -0.52 -5.87 -25.92
CA THR A 146 0.77 -5.59 -25.29
C THR A 146 1.16 -4.10 -25.28
N ALA A 147 0.49 -3.23 -26.06
CA ALA A 147 0.97 -1.85 -26.29
C ALA A 147 0.56 -0.80 -25.24
N THR A 148 -0.56 -1.01 -24.53
CA THR A 148 -1.10 0.01 -23.60
C THR A 148 -0.50 -0.07 -22.19
N CYS A 149 0.15 -1.17 -21.82
CA CYS A 149 0.57 -1.41 -20.43
C CYS A 149 1.90 -0.73 -20.07
N GLY A 150 2.91 -0.75 -20.96
CA GLY A 150 4.25 -0.27 -20.62
C GLY A 150 4.38 1.25 -20.52
N LYS A 151 3.89 1.98 -21.53
CA LYS A 151 4.06 3.43 -21.64
C LYS A 151 3.20 4.21 -20.63
N PHE A 152 2.05 3.66 -20.24
CA PHE A 152 1.15 4.29 -19.26
C PHE A 152 1.83 4.53 -17.91
N PHE A 153 2.45 3.48 -17.34
CA PHE A 153 3.12 3.61 -16.04
C PHE A 153 4.36 4.50 -16.11
N GLU A 154 5.09 4.50 -17.23
CA GLU A 154 6.23 5.40 -17.43
C GLU A 154 5.80 6.87 -17.48
N THR A 155 4.75 7.19 -18.26
CA THR A 155 4.17 8.54 -18.31
C THR A 155 3.60 8.95 -16.95
N LEU A 156 2.86 8.06 -16.29
CA LEU A 156 2.27 8.30 -14.98
C LEU A 156 3.34 8.57 -13.93
N THR A 157 4.36 7.72 -13.83
CA THR A 157 5.44 7.88 -12.84
C THR A 157 6.30 9.12 -13.13
N SER A 158 6.31 9.58 -14.38
CA SER A 158 6.96 10.83 -14.79
C SER A 158 6.12 12.08 -14.55
N SER A 159 4.79 11.94 -14.41
CA SER A 159 3.85 13.05 -14.26
C SER A 159 4.01 13.81 -12.94
N ASP A 160 3.78 15.12 -12.99
CA ASP A 160 3.72 15.98 -11.80
C ASP A 160 2.57 15.57 -10.88
N PHE A 161 1.48 15.06 -11.45
CA PHE A 161 0.34 14.54 -10.71
C PHE A 161 0.76 13.44 -9.73
N TYR A 162 1.49 12.42 -10.19
CA TYR A 162 1.96 11.33 -9.33
C TYR A 162 3.03 11.78 -8.32
N LYS A 163 3.92 12.69 -8.74
CA LYS A 163 5.04 13.17 -7.91
C LYS A 163 4.63 14.15 -6.82
N ASN A 164 3.60 14.96 -7.05
CA ASN A 164 3.22 16.05 -6.17
C ASN A 164 1.97 15.76 -5.33
N THR A 165 1.13 14.80 -5.73
CA THR A 165 -0.01 14.37 -4.91
C THR A 165 0.51 13.78 -3.61
N LYS A 166 -0.03 14.25 -2.48
CA LYS A 166 0.32 13.75 -1.16
C LYS A 166 -0.59 12.61 -0.74
N VAL A 167 -0.11 11.76 0.16
CA VAL A 167 -0.90 10.66 0.72
C VAL A 167 -2.14 11.18 1.46
N GLY A 168 -2.03 12.33 2.14
CA GLY A 168 -3.16 13.00 2.79
C GLY A 168 -4.26 13.43 1.82
N ASP A 169 -3.91 13.84 0.59
CA ASP A 169 -4.87 14.30 -0.43
C ASP A 169 -5.81 13.18 -0.90
N ILE A 170 -5.35 11.93 -0.78
CA ILE A 170 -6.12 10.74 -1.16
C ILE A 170 -6.81 10.08 0.04
N SER A 171 -6.68 10.65 1.24
CA SER A 171 -7.33 10.13 2.44
C SER A 171 -8.84 10.08 2.28
N GLY A 172 -9.47 9.03 2.84
CA GLY A 172 -10.93 8.82 2.71
C GLY A 172 -11.41 8.41 1.30
N SER A 173 -10.51 8.28 0.33
CA SER A 173 -10.82 7.74 -1.01
C SER A 173 -10.62 6.22 -1.06
N PHE A 174 -10.73 5.61 -2.25
CA PHE A 174 -10.74 4.17 -2.49
C PHE A 174 -9.83 3.34 -1.56
N ARG A 175 -10.39 2.28 -0.95
CA ARG A 175 -9.67 1.30 -0.12
C ARG A 175 -8.87 1.91 1.05
N TRP A 176 -9.19 3.13 1.45
CA TRP A 176 -8.76 3.70 2.72
C TRP A 176 -9.49 3.01 3.88
N ALA A 177 -8.74 2.42 4.81
CA ALA A 177 -9.33 1.86 6.01
C ALA A 177 -9.22 2.88 7.16
N PRO A 178 -10.29 3.06 7.96
CA PRO A 178 -10.16 3.82 9.21
C PRO A 178 -9.12 3.14 10.09
N PHE A 179 -8.34 3.93 10.83
CA PHE A 179 -7.34 3.41 11.75
C PHE A 179 -8.03 2.77 12.97
N LEU A 180 -8.36 1.49 12.84
CA LEU A 180 -9.00 0.72 13.90
C LEU A 180 -7.94 -0.11 14.60
N ALA A 181 -7.53 0.33 15.79
CA ALA A 181 -6.48 -0.32 16.54
C ALA A 181 -7.00 -1.16 17.71
N LEU A 182 -6.21 -2.17 18.07
CA LEU A 182 -6.37 -2.93 19.31
C LEU A 182 -5.45 -2.38 20.39
N GLN A 183 -5.91 -2.45 21.63
CA GLN A 183 -5.08 -2.26 22.81
C GLN A 183 -4.49 -3.59 23.25
N LYS A 184 -3.35 -3.55 23.95
CA LYS A 184 -2.71 -4.75 24.56
C LYS A 184 -3.64 -5.52 25.50
N SER A 185 -4.62 -4.84 26.11
CA SER A 185 -5.63 -5.43 27.00
C SER A 185 -6.78 -6.13 26.26
N ASN A 186 -6.91 -5.96 24.94
CA ASN A 186 -8.00 -6.56 24.18
C ASN A 186 -7.81 -8.07 23.99
N SER A 187 -8.93 -8.79 24.02
CA SER A 187 -8.91 -10.24 23.84
C SER A 187 -8.61 -10.65 22.40
N PHE A 188 -8.08 -11.85 22.22
CA PHE A 188 -7.92 -12.45 20.89
C PHE A 188 -9.27 -12.58 20.15
N LEU A 189 -10.37 -12.83 20.87
CA LEU A 189 -11.71 -12.82 20.27
C LEU A 189 -12.06 -11.45 19.68
N THR A 190 -11.73 -10.36 20.37
CA THR A 190 -11.90 -9.00 19.88
C THR A 190 -11.13 -8.79 18.57
N MET A 191 -9.86 -9.22 18.53
CA MET A 191 -9.06 -9.19 17.29
C MET A 191 -9.73 -9.94 16.14
N LEU A 192 -10.17 -11.18 16.37
CA LEU A 192 -10.82 -12.01 15.35
C LEU A 192 -12.13 -11.39 14.85
N LEU A 193 -12.92 -10.81 15.76
CA LEU A 193 -14.17 -10.13 15.41
C LEU A 193 -13.90 -8.89 14.54
N LEU A 194 -12.87 -8.09 14.85
CA LEU A 194 -12.48 -6.95 14.02
C LEU A 194 -12.06 -7.40 12.62
N LEU A 195 -11.16 -8.37 12.52
CA LEU A 195 -10.68 -8.91 11.25
C LEU A 195 -11.84 -9.45 10.40
N SER A 196 -12.74 -10.22 11.01
CA SER A 196 -13.89 -10.83 10.31
C SER A 196 -14.94 -9.80 9.88
N LYS A 197 -15.37 -8.93 10.81
CA LYS A 197 -16.45 -7.95 10.57
C LYS A 197 -16.06 -6.90 9.55
N TYR A 198 -14.83 -6.39 9.65
CA TYR A 198 -14.34 -5.32 8.77
C TYR A 198 -13.54 -5.86 7.57
N ARG A 199 -13.41 -7.19 7.45
CA ARG A 199 -12.60 -7.86 6.41
C ARG A 199 -11.19 -7.27 6.29
N MET A 200 -10.62 -6.91 7.42
CA MET A 200 -9.27 -6.39 7.51
C MET A 200 -8.27 -7.55 7.45
N LYS A 201 -7.14 -7.34 6.77
CA LYS A 201 -6.05 -8.33 6.70
C LYS A 201 -5.12 -8.26 7.92
N SER A 202 -5.06 -7.09 8.53
CA SER A 202 -4.25 -6.78 9.70
C SER A 202 -4.94 -5.70 10.51
N VAL A 203 -4.63 -5.65 11.81
CA VAL A 203 -5.16 -4.66 12.75
C VAL A 203 -3.97 -4.13 13.56
N PRO A 204 -3.70 -2.82 13.54
CA PRO A 204 -2.65 -2.22 14.35
C PRO A 204 -2.88 -2.47 15.85
N VAL A 205 -1.80 -2.65 16.61
CA VAL A 205 -1.85 -2.75 18.07
C VAL A 205 -1.15 -1.54 18.65
N ILE A 206 -1.86 -0.78 19.49
CA ILE A 206 -1.36 0.43 20.13
C ILE A 206 -1.11 0.13 21.61
N ASP A 207 0.01 0.65 22.09
CA ASP A 207 0.25 0.78 23.52
C ASP A 207 -0.16 2.19 23.97
N LEU A 208 -1.15 2.28 24.84
CA LEU A 208 -1.53 3.57 25.44
C LEU A 208 -0.69 3.91 26.66
N GLY A 209 0.24 3.04 27.04
CA GLY A 209 0.88 3.08 28.34
C GLY A 209 -0.14 2.81 29.45
N ASP A 210 0.36 2.47 30.63
CA ASP A 210 -0.48 2.62 31.83
C ASP A 210 -0.77 4.11 31.95
N ALA A 211 -2.04 4.49 31.77
CA ALA A 211 -2.50 5.81 32.14
C ALA A 211 -2.05 6.05 33.59
N LYS A 212 -1.04 6.90 33.78
CA LYS A 212 -0.64 7.35 35.11
C LYS A 212 -1.84 8.10 35.68
N ASN A 213 -2.64 7.38 36.46
CA ASN A 213 -3.61 7.95 37.39
C ASN A 213 -2.87 8.75 38.46
#